data_AF-A0A8J7YNI6-F1
#
_entry.id   AF-A0A8J7YNI6-F1
#
_cell.length_a   1.000
_cell.length_b   1.000
_cell.length_c   1.000
_cell.angle_alpha   90.00
_cell.angle_beta   90.00
_cell.angle_gamma   90.00
#
_symmetry.space_group_name_H-M   'P 1'
#
loop_
_entity.id
_entity.type
_entity.pdbx_description
1 polymer ?
#
loop_
_entity_poly.entity_id
_entity_poly.type
_entity_poly.pdbx_seq_one_letter_code
_entity_poly.pdbx_strand_id
1 'polypeptide(L)'
;MKPRDMIEMRLVDALKVEACPFCILSDTDERRYISHILTDEVVMNADYRDMILERGGFCNRHYHLLLESRASAGTGSLGLDIYLKDLMSETAQNLKDALSTARRSGRRGGVRGRKHGTGSAVVSIDTSVLSGKCPICSNLIQAERRDEDAMLRLFVEYGREAASTAGRKMCVPHLLSFIQRAAAERAPDSVICEVLEEALESVTMLEKKLVSRIDRYSWNRRDTPLTADETRVAADAVMKLAGRKGLHL
;
A
#
# COMPACT_ATOMS: atom_id res chain seq x y z
N MET A 1 26.46 -6.97 7.98
CA MET A 1 25.28 -7.71 8.51
C MET A 1 25.17 -9.13 7.93
N LYS A 2 25.03 -10.17 8.76
CA LYS A 2 24.84 -11.58 8.34
C LYS A 2 23.40 -12.05 8.67
N PRO A 3 22.59 -12.50 7.69
CA PRO A 3 21.21 -12.92 7.94
C PRO A 3 21.12 -14.30 8.60
N ARG A 4 20.11 -14.51 9.45
CA ARG A 4 19.82 -15.78 10.14
C ARG A 4 18.73 -16.61 9.48
N ASP A 5 17.77 -15.95 8.84
CA ASP A 5 16.62 -16.57 8.19
C ASP A 5 16.37 -15.98 6.79
N MET A 6 15.37 -16.52 6.09
CA MET A 6 15.03 -16.06 4.73
C MET A 6 14.48 -14.62 4.70
N ILE A 7 13.87 -14.14 5.79
CA ILE A 7 13.30 -12.78 5.86
C ILE A 7 14.46 -11.78 6.00
N GLU A 8 15.37 -12.01 6.93
CA GLU A 8 16.57 -11.21 7.11
C GLU A 8 17.46 -11.22 5.85
N MET A 9 17.55 -12.35 5.15
CA MET A 9 18.29 -12.42 3.88
C MET A 9 17.73 -11.46 2.84
N ARG A 10 16.40 -11.46 2.63
CA ARG A 10 15.72 -10.55 1.70
C ARG A 10 15.88 -9.09 2.11
N LEU A 11 15.83 -8.79 3.40
CA LEU A 11 16.06 -7.45 3.94
C LEU A 11 17.47 -6.96 3.66
N VAL A 12 18.48 -7.79 3.96
CA VAL A 12 19.89 -7.46 3.69
C VAL A 12 20.12 -7.24 2.19
N ASP A 13 19.45 -8.00 1.33
CA ASP A 13 19.50 -7.77 -0.11
C ASP A 13 18.83 -6.45 -0.52
N ALA A 14 17.66 -6.12 0.05
CA ALA A 14 16.98 -4.85 -0.21
C ALA A 14 17.81 -3.64 0.25
N LEU A 15 18.57 -3.76 1.35
CA LEU A 15 19.46 -2.72 1.87
C LEU A 15 20.63 -2.38 0.93
N LYS A 16 20.97 -3.26 -0.02
CA LYS A 16 22.02 -3.01 -1.03
C LYS A 16 21.58 -2.02 -2.11
N VAL A 17 20.28 -1.78 -2.26
CA VAL A 17 19.72 -0.86 -3.24
C VAL A 17 19.61 0.55 -2.63
N GLU A 18 19.81 1.59 -3.44
CA GLU A 18 19.62 2.99 -3.04
C GLU A 18 18.15 3.42 -3.08
N ALA A 19 17.29 2.71 -2.34
CA ALA A 19 15.88 3.02 -2.15
C ALA A 19 15.36 2.46 -0.81
N CYS A 20 14.13 2.81 -0.42
CA CYS A 20 13.54 2.31 0.82
C CYS A 20 13.42 0.76 0.77
N PRO A 21 14.04 0.03 1.72
CA PRO A 21 14.06 -1.45 1.70
C PRO A 21 12.65 -2.03 1.81
N PHE A 22 11.79 -1.46 2.65
CA PHE A 22 10.40 -1.89 2.79
C PHE A 22 9.57 -1.63 1.54
N CYS A 23 9.79 -0.51 0.83
CA CYS A 23 9.15 -0.30 -0.47
C CYS A 23 9.54 -1.37 -1.49
N ILE A 24 10.81 -1.78 -1.53
CA ILE A 24 11.28 -2.84 -2.44
C ILE A 24 10.63 -4.18 -2.11
N LEU A 25 10.60 -4.54 -0.82
CA LEU A 25 10.02 -5.80 -0.36
C LEU A 25 8.52 -5.83 -0.61
N SER A 26 7.79 -4.76 -0.25
CA SER A 26 6.35 -4.67 -0.47
C SER A 26 5.98 -4.68 -1.97
N ASP A 27 6.81 -4.14 -2.87
CA ASP A 27 6.59 -4.28 -4.32
C ASP A 27 6.80 -5.71 -4.80
N THR A 28 7.85 -6.36 -4.29
CA THR A 28 8.17 -7.75 -4.63
C THR A 28 7.08 -8.71 -4.16
N ASP A 29 6.64 -8.56 -2.91
CA ASP A 29 5.58 -9.37 -2.33
C ASP A 29 4.24 -9.14 -3.02
N GLU A 30 3.94 -7.91 -3.40
CA GLU A 30 2.72 -7.61 -4.15
C GLU A 30 2.71 -8.25 -5.53
N ARG A 31 3.80 -8.15 -6.29
CA ARG A 31 3.91 -8.82 -7.59
C ARG A 31 3.80 -10.33 -7.46
N ARG A 32 4.47 -10.91 -6.46
CA ARG A 32 4.40 -12.35 -6.18
C ARG A 32 2.97 -12.75 -5.83
N TYR A 33 2.29 -12.00 -4.97
CA TYR A 33 0.92 -12.30 -4.55
C TYR A 33 -0.08 -12.17 -5.71
N ILE A 34 0.05 -11.11 -6.54
CA ILE A 34 -0.73 -10.95 -7.76
C ILE A 34 -0.49 -12.12 -8.72
N SER A 35 0.77 -12.52 -8.94
CA SER A 35 1.10 -13.67 -9.76
C SER A 35 0.44 -14.94 -9.22
N HIS A 36 0.54 -15.18 -7.91
CA HIS A 36 -0.03 -16.36 -7.26
C HIS A 36 -1.56 -16.43 -7.40
N ILE A 37 -2.25 -15.29 -7.30
CA ILE A 37 -3.69 -15.18 -7.58
C ILE A 37 -3.99 -15.54 -9.03
N LEU A 38 -3.14 -15.15 -9.99
CA LEU A 38 -3.37 -15.40 -11.40
C LEU A 38 -2.99 -16.82 -11.85
N THR A 39 -2.09 -17.52 -11.16
CA THR A 39 -1.54 -18.82 -11.59
C THR A 39 -1.98 -20.02 -10.76
N ASP A 40 -2.06 -19.92 -9.42
CA ASP A 40 -2.04 -21.11 -8.55
C ASP A 40 -3.20 -21.19 -7.56
N GLU A 41 -3.54 -20.08 -6.87
CA GLU A 41 -4.35 -20.15 -5.63
C GLU A 41 -5.87 -20.19 -5.89
N VAL A 42 -6.31 -19.84 -7.10
CA VAL A 42 -7.63 -19.25 -7.34
C VAL A 42 -8.57 -20.13 -8.15
N VAL A 43 -8.02 -20.83 -9.13
CA VAL A 43 -8.81 -21.72 -9.99
C VAL A 43 -9.24 -22.97 -9.21
N MET A 44 -8.50 -23.34 -8.17
CA MET A 44 -8.62 -24.63 -7.48
C MET A 44 -9.11 -24.55 -6.03
N ASN A 45 -9.12 -23.37 -5.37
CA ASN A 45 -9.50 -23.24 -3.96
C ASN A 45 -10.84 -22.49 -3.78
N ALA A 46 -11.88 -23.25 -3.40
CA ALA A 46 -13.22 -22.71 -3.13
C ALA A 46 -13.26 -21.82 -1.87
N ASP A 47 -12.56 -22.20 -0.80
CA ASP A 47 -12.55 -21.42 0.45
C ASP A 47 -11.92 -20.03 0.24
N TYR A 48 -10.88 -19.96 -0.60
CA TYR A 48 -10.25 -18.68 -0.95
C TYR A 48 -11.17 -17.80 -1.80
N ARG A 49 -12.01 -18.40 -2.65
CA ARG A 49 -13.05 -17.70 -3.41
C ARG A 49 -14.10 -17.10 -2.50
N ASP A 50 -14.63 -17.89 -1.59
CA ASP A 50 -15.67 -17.45 -0.66
C ASP A 50 -15.15 -16.32 0.23
N MET A 51 -13.92 -16.42 0.72
CA MET A 51 -13.26 -15.33 1.46
C MET A 51 -13.17 -14.01 0.67
N ILE A 52 -12.90 -14.06 -0.65
CA ILE A 52 -12.86 -12.85 -1.49
C ILE A 52 -14.25 -12.23 -1.61
N LEU A 53 -15.28 -13.05 -1.85
CA LEU A 53 -16.66 -12.60 -1.99
C LEU A 53 -17.18 -12.00 -0.67
N GLU A 54 -16.96 -12.67 0.46
CA GLU A 54 -17.31 -12.16 1.80
C GLU A 54 -16.68 -10.81 2.11
N ARG A 55 -15.50 -10.54 1.53
CA ARG A 55 -14.78 -9.27 1.69
C ARG A 55 -15.10 -8.24 0.62
N GLY A 56 -16.07 -8.48 -0.26
CA GLY A 56 -16.45 -7.54 -1.30
C GLY A 56 -15.41 -7.38 -2.42
N GLY A 57 -14.47 -8.32 -2.51
CA GLY A 57 -13.41 -8.34 -3.51
C GLY A 57 -12.16 -7.51 -3.16
N PHE A 58 -11.57 -6.89 -4.18
CA PHE A 58 -10.30 -6.16 -4.10
C PHE A 58 -10.50 -4.64 -4.02
N CYS A 59 -9.46 -3.90 -3.61
CA CYS A 59 -9.51 -2.43 -3.70
C CYS A 59 -9.35 -1.98 -5.16
N ASN A 60 -9.76 -0.74 -5.48
CA ASN A 60 -9.63 -0.18 -6.83
C ASN A 60 -8.23 -0.41 -7.44
N ARG A 61 -7.18 -0.08 -6.68
CA ARG A 61 -5.80 -0.28 -7.12
C ARG A 61 -5.50 -1.73 -7.50
N HIS A 62 -5.91 -2.68 -6.66
CA HIS A 62 -5.61 -4.09 -6.89
C HIS A 62 -6.44 -4.71 -8.00
N TYR A 63 -7.66 -4.23 -8.27
CA TYR A 63 -8.38 -4.59 -9.50
C TYR A 63 -7.60 -4.19 -10.76
N HIS A 64 -7.09 -2.95 -10.79
CA HIS A 64 -6.30 -2.48 -11.94
C HIS A 64 -4.99 -3.27 -12.07
N LEU A 65 -4.31 -3.54 -10.96
CA LEU A 65 -3.05 -4.29 -10.99
C LEU A 65 -3.25 -5.74 -11.46
N LEU A 66 -4.34 -6.40 -11.05
CA LEU A 66 -4.70 -7.73 -11.54
C LEU A 66 -4.96 -7.71 -13.05
N LEU A 67 -5.71 -6.71 -13.55
CA LEU A 67 -6.01 -6.56 -14.97
C LEU A 67 -4.74 -6.30 -15.80
N GLU A 68 -3.83 -5.46 -15.31
CA GLU A 68 -2.55 -5.16 -15.97
C GLU A 68 -1.64 -6.39 -16.01
N SER A 69 -1.62 -7.18 -14.93
CA SER A 69 -0.75 -8.35 -14.79
C SER A 69 -1.25 -9.60 -15.52
N ARG A 70 -2.50 -9.61 -15.99
CA ARG A 70 -3.11 -10.79 -16.65
C ARG A 70 -2.38 -11.22 -17.92
N ALA A 71 -1.85 -10.27 -18.69
CA ALA A 71 -1.21 -10.56 -19.97
C ALA A 71 0.12 -11.32 -19.78
N SER A 72 0.75 -11.12 -18.63
CA SER A 72 1.98 -11.80 -18.23
C SER A 72 1.75 -13.22 -17.71
N ALA A 73 0.50 -13.58 -17.39
CA ALA A 73 0.14 -14.83 -16.72
C ALA A 73 -0.31 -15.97 -17.68
N GLY A 74 -0.20 -15.80 -19.00
CA GLY A 74 -0.57 -16.83 -19.99
C GLY A 74 -2.06 -17.20 -19.93
N THR A 75 -2.37 -18.50 -19.77
CA THR A 75 -3.75 -19.01 -19.61
C THR A 75 -4.40 -18.67 -18.27
N GLY A 76 -3.69 -17.98 -17.37
CA GLY A 76 -4.13 -17.60 -16.02
C GLY A 76 -5.24 -16.55 -15.94
N SER A 77 -5.77 -16.05 -17.06
CA SER A 77 -6.91 -15.11 -17.05
C SER A 77 -8.21 -15.76 -16.58
N LEU A 78 -8.37 -17.08 -16.77
CA LEU A 78 -9.62 -17.78 -16.45
C LEU A 78 -9.97 -17.68 -14.96
N GLY A 79 -8.99 -17.78 -14.05
CA GLY A 79 -9.22 -17.66 -12.61
C GLY A 79 -9.80 -16.31 -12.22
N LEU A 80 -9.22 -15.24 -12.76
CA LEU A 80 -9.71 -13.88 -12.57
C LEU A 80 -11.12 -13.71 -13.17
N ASP A 81 -11.37 -14.24 -14.37
CA ASP A 81 -12.66 -14.14 -15.04
C ASP A 81 -13.78 -14.81 -14.22
N ILE A 82 -13.54 -15.97 -13.63
CA ILE A 82 -14.52 -16.65 -12.76
C ILE A 82 -14.79 -15.81 -11.50
N TYR A 83 -13.77 -15.17 -10.90
CA TYR A 83 -14.01 -14.27 -9.76
C TYR A 83 -14.83 -13.05 -10.11
N LEU A 84 -14.46 -12.38 -11.21
CA LEU A 84 -15.18 -11.20 -11.66
C LEU A 84 -16.63 -11.56 -11.98
N LYS A 85 -16.90 -12.73 -12.58
CA LYS A 85 -18.27 -13.23 -12.79
C LYS A 85 -19.03 -13.36 -11.46
N ASP A 86 -18.46 -14.01 -10.46
CA ASP A 86 -19.17 -14.28 -9.20
C ASP A 86 -19.41 -12.99 -8.42
N LEU A 87 -18.40 -12.12 -8.33
CA LEU A 87 -18.53 -10.81 -7.69
C LEU A 87 -19.52 -9.90 -8.44
N MET A 88 -19.53 -9.92 -9.77
CA MET A 88 -20.52 -9.17 -10.56
C MET A 88 -21.92 -9.73 -10.37
N SER A 89 -22.07 -11.04 -10.20
CA SER A 89 -23.37 -11.68 -9.94
C SER A 89 -23.92 -11.27 -8.57
N GLU A 90 -23.08 -11.29 -7.54
CA GLU A 90 -23.42 -10.83 -6.19
C GLU A 90 -23.74 -9.32 -6.19
N THR A 91 -22.89 -8.50 -6.82
CA THR A 91 -23.11 -7.05 -6.96
C THR A 91 -24.43 -6.77 -7.67
N ALA A 92 -24.72 -7.47 -8.77
CA ALA A 92 -25.97 -7.32 -9.50
C ALA A 92 -27.18 -7.73 -8.65
N GLN A 93 -27.06 -8.77 -7.82
CA GLN A 93 -28.10 -9.18 -6.89
C GLN A 93 -28.35 -8.11 -5.81
N ASN A 94 -27.29 -7.60 -5.19
CA ASN A 94 -27.36 -6.52 -4.21
C ASN A 94 -28.00 -5.25 -4.80
N LEU A 95 -27.66 -4.90 -6.05
CA LEU A 95 -28.28 -3.77 -6.76
C LEU A 95 -29.77 -4.02 -7.07
N LYS A 96 -30.15 -5.24 -7.45
CA LYS A 96 -31.57 -5.60 -7.65
C LYS A 96 -32.35 -5.50 -6.35
N ASP A 97 -31.78 -5.96 -5.23
CA ASP A 97 -32.42 -5.92 -3.93
C ASP A 97 -32.57 -4.49 -3.41
N ALA A 98 -31.53 -3.66 -3.57
CA ALA A 98 -31.58 -2.22 -3.30
C ALA A 98 -32.65 -1.52 -4.16
N LEU A 99 -32.69 -1.81 -5.47
CA LEU A 99 -33.70 -1.27 -6.38
C LEU A 99 -35.12 -1.68 -5.97
N SER A 100 -35.31 -2.93 -5.56
CA SER A 100 -36.62 -3.43 -5.11
C SER A 100 -37.09 -2.72 -3.83
N THR A 101 -36.17 -2.40 -2.94
CA THR A 101 -36.43 -1.68 -1.68
C THR A 101 -36.77 -0.22 -1.96
N ALA A 102 -35.99 0.44 -2.82
CA ALA A 102 -36.22 1.80 -3.28
C ALA A 102 -37.60 1.97 -3.96
N ARG A 103 -38.01 0.98 -4.79
CA ARG A 103 -39.33 0.98 -5.43
C ARG A 103 -40.48 0.78 -4.43
N ARG A 104 -40.26 0.00 -3.35
CA ARG A 104 -41.26 -0.26 -2.31
C ARG A 104 -41.45 0.94 -1.37
N SER A 105 -40.39 1.69 -1.04
CA SER A 105 -40.48 2.91 -0.23
C SER A 105 -41.27 4.02 -0.95
N GLY A 106 -41.08 4.18 -2.26
CA GLY A 106 -41.88 5.11 -3.08
C GLY A 106 -43.38 4.78 -3.16
N ARG A 107 -43.78 3.53 -2.89
CA ARG A 107 -45.19 3.07 -2.92
C ARG A 107 -45.94 3.21 -1.58
N ARG A 108 -45.24 3.34 -0.45
CA ARG A 108 -45.85 3.53 0.89
C ARG A 108 -46.06 5.00 1.30
N GLY A 109 -45.68 5.96 0.44
CA GLY A 109 -45.95 7.39 0.64
C GLY A 109 -47.35 7.87 0.26
N GLY A 110 -48.27 6.94 -0.07
CA GLY A 110 -49.66 7.25 -0.36
C GLY A 110 -50.56 6.87 0.82
N VAL A 111 -51.25 7.88 1.36
CA VAL A 111 -52.33 7.84 2.37
C VAL A 111 -51.90 8.15 3.82
N ARG A 112 -52.19 9.41 4.18
CA ARG A 112 -52.30 10.07 5.50
C ARG A 112 -51.04 10.69 6.13
N GLY A 113 -50.88 11.99 5.87
CA GLY A 113 -50.84 12.97 6.97
C GLY A 113 -49.52 13.71 7.22
N ARG A 114 -49.48 14.97 6.76
CA ARG A 114 -48.83 16.16 7.36
C ARG A 114 -47.31 16.18 7.66
N LYS A 115 -46.67 17.11 6.92
CA LYS A 115 -45.79 18.22 7.35
C LYS A 115 -44.50 17.91 8.15
N HIS A 116 -43.41 18.40 7.54
CA HIS A 116 -42.04 18.63 8.03
C HIS A 116 -41.04 17.48 7.90
N GLY A 117 -39.99 17.76 7.12
CA GLY A 117 -38.81 16.94 6.95
C GLY A 117 -38.56 16.59 5.49
N THR A 118 -37.70 17.35 4.82
CA THR A 118 -37.02 16.96 3.58
C THR A 118 -36.09 15.78 3.85
N GLY A 119 -36.66 14.63 4.21
CA GLY A 119 -35.95 13.37 4.30
C GLY A 119 -36.09 12.66 2.97
N SER A 120 -35.19 12.92 2.03
CA SER A 120 -35.00 12.01 0.90
C SER A 120 -34.84 10.62 1.50
N ALA A 121 -35.67 9.65 1.08
CA ALA A 121 -35.51 8.27 1.49
C ALA A 121 -34.19 7.78 0.88
N VAL A 122 -33.08 8.06 1.56
CA VAL A 122 -31.76 7.57 1.19
C VAL A 122 -31.87 6.07 1.23
N VAL A 123 -31.82 5.45 0.04
CA VAL A 123 -31.68 4.01 -0.08
C VAL A 123 -30.34 3.69 0.57
N SER A 124 -30.38 3.13 1.77
CA SER A 124 -29.18 2.61 2.43
C SER A 124 -28.76 1.37 1.64
N ILE A 125 -27.91 1.60 0.64
CA ILE A 125 -27.18 0.51 -0.01
C ILE A 125 -26.13 0.08 1.01
N ASP A 126 -26.10 -1.22 1.32
CA ASP A 126 -25.03 -1.74 2.13
C ASP A 126 -23.71 -1.63 1.34
N THR A 127 -22.93 -0.62 1.67
CA THR A 127 -21.61 -0.40 1.07
C THR A 127 -20.54 -1.26 1.74
N SER A 128 -20.89 -2.15 2.67
CA SER A 128 -19.95 -3.10 3.29
C SER A 128 -19.24 -3.97 2.23
N VAL A 129 -19.97 -4.32 1.16
CA VAL A 129 -19.47 -5.05 -0.02
C VAL A 129 -18.47 -4.22 -0.84
N LEU A 130 -18.43 -2.90 -0.68
CA LEU A 130 -17.41 -2.02 -1.28
C LEU A 130 -16.35 -1.55 -0.28
N SER A 131 -16.55 -1.82 1.01
CA SER A 131 -15.67 -1.39 2.11
C SER A 131 -14.97 -2.55 2.81
N GLY A 132 -15.15 -3.78 2.35
CA GLY A 132 -14.42 -4.93 2.88
C GLY A 132 -12.92 -4.74 2.70
N LYS A 133 -12.14 -5.21 3.68
CA LYS A 133 -10.68 -5.07 3.65
C LYS A 133 -10.11 -5.93 2.53
N CYS A 134 -9.56 -5.28 1.51
CA CYS A 134 -8.90 -5.95 0.39
C CYS A 134 -7.95 -7.06 0.90
N PRO A 135 -8.13 -8.31 0.46
CA PRO A 135 -7.28 -9.43 0.88
C PRO A 135 -5.80 -9.20 0.57
N ILE A 136 -5.50 -8.64 -0.60
CA ILE A 136 -4.13 -8.33 -1.02
C ILE A 136 -3.51 -7.28 -0.09
N CYS A 137 -4.20 -6.17 0.17
CA CYS A 137 -3.73 -5.16 1.14
C CYS A 137 -3.46 -5.79 2.51
N SER A 138 -4.38 -6.63 2.98
CA SER A 138 -4.28 -7.27 4.30
C SER A 138 -3.05 -8.18 4.40
N ASN A 139 -2.74 -8.92 3.34
CA ASN A 139 -1.55 -9.78 3.30
C ASN A 139 -0.25 -8.99 3.18
N LEU A 140 -0.25 -7.89 2.43
CA LEU A 140 0.90 -6.99 2.31
C LEU A 140 1.23 -6.32 3.65
N ILE A 141 0.22 -5.81 4.36
CA ILE A 141 0.42 -5.23 5.70
C ILE A 141 1.00 -6.26 6.67
N GLN A 142 0.55 -7.51 6.60
CA GLN A 142 1.11 -8.58 7.43
C GLN A 142 2.54 -8.97 7.04
N ALA A 143 2.86 -8.98 5.75
CA ALA A 143 4.22 -9.22 5.27
C ALA A 143 5.17 -8.13 5.74
N GLU A 144 4.76 -6.87 5.57
CA GLU A 144 5.54 -5.71 5.98
C GLU A 144 5.81 -5.71 7.50
N ARG A 145 4.83 -6.06 8.34
CA ARG A 145 5.04 -6.21 9.78
C ARG A 145 6.11 -7.25 10.13
N ARG A 146 6.17 -8.38 9.40
CA ARG A 146 7.21 -9.39 9.60
C ARG A 146 8.59 -8.87 9.19
N ASP A 147 8.64 -8.07 8.13
CA ASP A 147 9.87 -7.42 7.69
C ASP A 147 10.32 -6.36 8.70
N GLU A 148 9.41 -5.58 9.29
CA GLU A 148 9.73 -4.63 10.37
C GLU A 148 10.30 -5.34 11.60
N ASP A 149 9.72 -6.47 12.01
CA ASP A 149 10.21 -7.28 13.11
C ASP A 149 11.62 -7.81 12.84
N ALA A 150 11.87 -8.28 11.62
CA ALA A 150 13.19 -8.74 11.22
C ALA A 150 14.20 -7.59 11.14
N MET A 151 13.80 -6.43 10.62
CA MET A 151 14.61 -5.22 10.61
C MET A 151 14.97 -4.83 12.05
N LEU A 152 14.01 -4.81 12.97
CA LEU A 152 14.25 -4.47 14.37
C LEU A 152 15.29 -5.39 15.01
N ARG A 153 15.24 -6.69 14.72
CA ARG A 153 16.28 -7.63 15.18
C ARG A 153 17.66 -7.31 14.61
N LEU A 154 17.76 -6.92 13.34
CA LEU A 154 19.03 -6.48 12.74
C LEU A 154 19.54 -5.21 13.43
N PHE A 155 18.66 -4.29 13.78
CA PHE A 155 19.02 -3.08 14.52
C PHE A 155 19.55 -3.37 15.92
N VAL A 156 18.90 -4.28 16.65
CA VAL A 156 19.37 -4.68 17.99
C VAL A 156 20.74 -5.37 17.91
N GLU A 157 21.00 -6.13 16.85
CA GLU A 157 22.25 -6.89 16.70
C GLU A 157 23.42 -6.06 16.16
N TYR A 158 23.18 -5.21 15.15
CA TYR A 158 24.21 -4.45 14.44
C TYR A 158 24.25 -2.95 14.78
N GLY A 159 23.28 -2.47 15.56
CA GLY A 159 23.21 -1.08 16.04
C GLY A 159 23.39 -0.06 14.93
N ARG A 160 24.37 0.83 15.13
CA ARG A 160 24.64 1.96 14.25
C ARG A 160 24.95 1.59 12.80
N GLU A 161 25.53 0.43 12.52
CA GLU A 161 25.78 -0.04 11.14
C GLU A 161 24.45 -0.26 10.38
N ALA A 162 23.46 -0.86 11.06
CA ALA A 162 22.12 -1.04 10.52
C ALA A 162 21.41 0.30 10.36
N ALA A 163 21.56 1.20 11.34
CA ALA A 163 20.98 2.54 11.29
C ALA A 163 21.49 3.38 10.13
N SER A 164 22.81 3.46 9.94
CA SER A 164 23.38 4.27 8.86
C SER A 164 22.94 3.77 7.49
N THR A 165 22.77 2.46 7.35
CA THR A 165 22.38 1.84 6.08
C THR A 165 20.88 2.02 5.82
N ALA A 166 20.04 1.73 6.80
CA ALA A 166 18.58 1.70 6.62
C ALA A 166 17.91 3.06 6.87
N GLY A 167 18.29 3.78 7.92
CA GLY A 167 17.66 5.04 8.33
C GLY A 167 17.72 6.12 7.25
N ARG A 168 18.85 6.24 6.54
CA ARG A 168 18.98 7.17 5.40
C ARG A 168 18.03 6.83 4.25
N LYS A 169 17.76 5.54 4.03
CA LYS A 169 17.04 5.01 2.86
C LYS A 169 15.53 4.92 3.05
N MET A 170 15.05 4.73 4.29
CA MET A 170 13.61 4.60 4.58
C MET A 170 12.84 5.84 4.10
N CYS A 171 11.70 5.63 3.46
CA CYS A 171 10.74 6.71 3.24
C CYS A 171 10.05 7.06 4.56
N VAL A 172 9.54 8.27 4.69
CA VAL A 172 8.87 8.78 5.90
C VAL A 172 7.74 7.85 6.37
N PRO A 173 6.87 7.33 5.49
CA PRO A 173 5.79 6.46 5.97
C PRO A 173 6.30 5.17 6.61
N HIS A 174 7.30 4.52 6.00
CA HIS A 174 7.94 3.33 6.58
C HIS A 174 8.80 3.62 7.81
N LEU A 175 9.45 4.78 7.85
CA LEU A 175 10.17 5.24 9.04
C LEU A 175 9.22 5.38 10.23
N LEU A 176 8.07 6.02 10.04
CA LEU A 176 7.08 6.20 11.09
C LEU A 176 6.48 4.86 11.54
N SER A 177 6.13 3.98 10.60
CA SER A 177 5.65 2.63 10.90
C SER A 177 6.68 1.83 11.71
N PHE A 178 7.95 1.86 11.28
CA PHE A 178 9.05 1.20 11.97
C PHE A 178 9.25 1.74 13.40
N ILE A 179 9.20 3.06 13.61
CA ILE A 179 9.33 3.67 14.94
C ILE A 179 8.17 3.26 15.85
N GLN A 180 6.93 3.26 15.33
CA GLN A 180 5.76 2.80 16.07
C GLN A 180 5.91 1.33 16.48
N ARG A 181 6.41 0.49 15.57
CA ARG A 181 6.70 -0.92 15.83
C ARG A 181 7.78 -1.09 16.90
N ALA A 182 8.90 -0.38 16.75
CA ALA A 182 10.01 -0.41 17.70
C ALA A 182 9.58 0.02 19.11
N ALA A 183 8.75 1.06 19.21
CA ALA A 183 8.16 1.49 20.48
C ALA A 183 7.22 0.43 21.07
N ALA A 184 6.37 -0.19 20.25
CA ALA A 184 5.47 -1.26 20.68
C ALA A 184 6.23 -2.49 21.21
N GLU A 185 7.35 -2.84 20.60
CA GLU A 185 8.25 -3.93 21.02
C GLU A 185 9.23 -3.53 22.12
N ARG A 186 9.14 -2.28 22.64
CA ARG A 186 10.03 -1.75 23.68
C ARG A 186 11.50 -1.87 23.32
N ALA A 187 11.82 -1.57 22.06
CA ALA A 187 13.19 -1.45 21.60
C ALA A 187 13.94 -0.39 22.43
N PRO A 188 15.27 -0.52 22.62
CA PRO A 188 16.07 0.50 23.30
C PRO A 188 15.95 1.86 22.61
N ASP A 189 15.82 2.94 23.38
CA ASP A 189 15.74 4.31 22.85
C ASP A 189 16.92 4.65 21.95
N SER A 190 18.10 4.07 22.20
CA SER A 190 19.29 4.25 21.35
C SER A 190 19.06 3.82 19.90
N VAL A 191 18.33 2.72 19.67
CA VAL A 191 18.00 2.24 18.32
C VAL A 191 17.11 3.26 17.60
N ILE A 192 16.11 3.79 18.30
CA ILE A 192 15.17 4.77 17.74
C ILE A 192 15.91 6.08 17.43
N CYS A 193 16.78 6.54 18.33
CA CYS A 193 17.61 7.73 18.14
C CYS A 193 18.53 7.58 16.92
N GLU A 194 19.28 6.49 16.81
CA GLU A 194 20.20 6.26 15.69
C GLU A 194 19.46 6.26 14.33
N VAL A 195 18.29 5.63 14.26
CA VAL A 195 17.45 5.63 13.04
C VAL A 195 16.98 7.03 12.68
N LEU A 196 16.50 7.78 13.67
CA LEU A 196 15.98 9.12 13.48
C LEU A 196 17.07 10.11 13.05
N GLU A 197 18.28 10.01 13.61
CA GLU A 197 19.42 10.84 13.23
C GLU A 197 19.78 10.64 11.75
N GLU A 198 19.89 9.38 11.32
CA GLU A 198 20.22 9.03 9.94
C GLU A 198 19.10 9.42 8.96
N ALA A 199 17.84 9.28 9.38
CA ALA A 199 16.69 9.72 8.59
C ALA A 199 16.63 11.26 8.47
N LEU A 200 16.88 11.98 9.56
CA LEU A 200 16.90 13.45 9.60
C LEU A 200 17.99 13.99 8.68
N GLU A 201 19.21 13.44 8.74
CA GLU A 201 20.30 13.85 7.87
C GLU A 201 19.92 13.69 6.39
N SER A 202 19.32 12.54 6.03
CA SER A 202 18.85 12.26 4.67
C SER A 202 17.78 13.25 4.20
N VAL A 203 16.78 13.57 5.03
CA VAL A 203 15.72 14.53 4.70
C VAL A 203 16.29 15.95 4.54
N THR A 204 17.12 16.41 5.48
CA THR A 204 17.75 17.73 5.40
C THR A 204 18.68 17.85 4.19
N MET A 205 19.37 16.77 3.81
CA MET A 205 20.18 16.76 2.59
C MET A 205 19.31 16.94 1.33
N LEU A 206 18.18 16.22 1.24
CA LEU A 206 17.24 16.35 0.11
C LEU A 206 16.58 17.73 0.07
N GLU A 207 16.22 18.30 1.22
CA GLU A 207 15.70 19.66 1.33
C GLU A 207 16.70 20.68 0.78
N LYS A 208 17.97 20.61 1.19
CA LYS A 208 19.04 21.48 0.66
C LYS A 208 19.18 21.36 -0.86
N LYS A 209 19.09 20.14 -1.40
CA LYS A 209 19.11 19.90 -2.86
C LYS A 209 17.89 20.53 -3.56
N LEU A 210 16.70 20.44 -2.97
CA LEU A 210 15.49 21.08 -3.49
C LEU A 210 15.60 22.60 -3.47
N VAL A 211 16.08 23.19 -2.38
CA VAL A 211 16.32 24.64 -2.27
C VAL A 211 17.31 25.09 -3.34
N SER A 212 18.43 24.38 -3.50
CA SER A 212 19.42 24.66 -4.55
C SER A 212 18.80 24.56 -5.95
N ARG A 213 17.93 23.58 -6.19
CA ARG A 213 17.21 23.44 -7.46
C ARG A 213 16.24 24.60 -7.69
N ILE A 214 15.46 24.99 -6.68
CA ILE A 214 14.50 26.12 -6.76
C ILE A 214 15.24 27.42 -7.07
N ASP A 215 16.39 27.65 -6.43
CA ASP A 215 17.20 28.87 -6.64
C ASP A 215 17.66 29.03 -8.10
N ARG A 216 17.93 27.93 -8.81
CA ARG A 216 18.27 27.99 -10.25
C ARG A 216 17.13 28.47 -11.14
N TYR A 217 15.89 28.32 -10.70
CA TYR A 217 14.72 28.88 -11.39
C TYR A 217 14.48 30.37 -11.08
N SER A 218 15.28 30.97 -10.18
CA SER A 218 15.24 32.42 -9.98
C SER A 218 15.60 33.15 -11.29
N TRP A 219 15.00 34.33 -11.48
CA TRP A 219 15.17 35.13 -12.70
C TRP A 219 16.64 35.41 -13.07
N ASN A 220 17.55 35.34 -12.09
CA ASN A 220 18.98 35.63 -12.27
C ASN A 220 19.82 34.45 -12.77
N ARG A 221 19.26 33.22 -12.92
CA ARG A 221 20.03 32.00 -13.22
C ARG A 221 19.41 31.10 -14.31
N ARG A 222 18.47 31.64 -15.08
CA ARG A 222 17.56 30.90 -15.98
C ARG A 222 18.27 30.15 -17.13
N ASP A 223 19.47 30.56 -17.52
CA ASP A 223 20.18 29.99 -18.69
C ASP A 223 21.09 28.80 -18.38
N THR A 224 21.15 28.35 -17.12
CA THR A 224 21.98 27.19 -16.75
C THR A 224 21.14 25.90 -16.81
N PRO A 225 21.49 24.92 -17.66
CA PRO A 225 20.79 23.63 -17.70
C PRO A 225 20.94 22.88 -16.37
N LEU A 226 19.89 22.17 -15.97
CA LEU A 226 19.92 21.31 -14.80
C LEU A 226 20.80 20.09 -15.05
N THR A 227 21.53 19.67 -14.02
CA THR A 227 22.24 18.39 -14.02
C THR A 227 21.26 17.22 -13.94
N ALA A 228 21.72 16.01 -14.28
CA ALA A 228 20.93 14.79 -14.16
C ALA A 228 20.44 14.56 -12.71
N ASP A 229 21.30 14.81 -11.72
CA ASP A 229 20.97 14.72 -10.30
C ASP A 229 19.88 15.73 -9.92
N GLU A 230 20.01 16.98 -10.35
CA GLU A 230 19.02 18.04 -10.09
C GLU A 230 17.64 17.71 -10.69
N THR A 231 17.62 17.06 -11.85
CA THR A 231 16.38 16.62 -12.50
C THR A 231 15.63 15.60 -11.63
N ARG A 232 16.38 14.72 -10.95
CA ARG A 232 15.83 13.64 -10.10
C ARG A 232 15.42 14.06 -8.70
N VAL A 233 15.93 15.17 -8.15
CA VAL A 233 15.69 15.57 -6.75
C VAL A 233 14.20 15.59 -6.38
N ALA A 234 13.33 16.07 -7.26
CA ALA A 234 11.89 16.08 -7.01
C ALA A 234 11.30 14.66 -6.90
N ALA A 235 11.73 13.72 -7.76
CA ALA A 235 11.31 12.33 -7.69
C ALA A 235 11.84 11.66 -6.42
N ASP A 236 13.11 11.88 -6.08
CA ASP A 236 13.72 11.34 -4.86
C ASP A 236 13.02 11.88 -3.60
N ALA A 237 12.63 13.16 -3.59
CA ALA A 237 11.84 13.76 -2.52
C ALA A 237 10.44 13.15 -2.41
N VAL A 238 9.74 12.94 -3.53
CA VAL A 238 8.44 12.23 -3.53
C VAL A 238 8.60 10.82 -2.98
N MET A 239 9.62 10.07 -3.43
CA MET A 239 9.90 8.73 -2.92
C MET A 239 10.23 8.74 -1.42
N LYS A 240 10.98 9.74 -0.94
CA LYS A 240 11.28 9.92 0.49
C LYS A 240 10.02 10.24 1.29
N LEU A 241 9.13 11.11 0.81
CA LEU A 241 7.97 11.57 1.58
C LEU A 241 6.75 10.66 1.49
N ALA A 242 6.48 10.09 0.32
CA ALA A 242 5.28 9.30 0.05
C ALA A 242 5.56 7.79 -0.08
N GLY A 243 6.82 7.39 -0.23
CA GLY A 243 7.17 6.01 -0.58
C GLY A 243 6.76 5.66 -2.01
N ARG A 244 6.61 4.35 -2.28
CA ARG A 244 6.19 3.87 -3.60
C ARG A 244 4.69 4.11 -3.86
N LYS A 245 4.29 4.06 -5.13
CA LYS A 245 2.90 4.21 -5.54
C LYS A 245 2.00 3.12 -4.93
N GLY A 246 0.98 3.57 -4.20
CA GLY A 246 -0.01 2.71 -3.56
C GLY A 246 0.58 1.79 -2.52
N LEU A 247 1.43 2.38 -1.69
CA LEU A 247 1.87 1.84 -0.42
C LEU A 247 0.68 1.54 0.49
N HIS A 248 0.77 0.45 1.25
CA HIS A 248 -0.27 -0.01 2.19
C HIS A 248 0.35 0.04 3.60
N LEU A 249 -0.17 0.90 4.49
CA LEU A 249 0.26 1.04 5.89
C LEU A 249 -0.93 0.88 6.83
#